data_AF-A0AAV8HFA3-F1
#
_entry.id   AF-A0AAV8HFA3-F1
#
_cell.length_a   1.000
_cell.length_b   1.000
_cell.length_c   1.000
_cell.angle_alpha   90.00
_cell.angle_beta   90.00
_cell.angle_gamma   90.00
#
_symmetry.space_group_name_H-M   'P 1'
#
loop_
_entity.id
_entity.type
_entity.pdbx_description
1 polymer ?
#
loop_
_entity_poly.entity_id
_entity_poly.type
_entity_poly.pdbx_seq_one_letter_code
_entity_poly.pdbx_strand_id
1 'polypeptide(L)'
;MHQALKLHKKQILEESAYDPLDLFSHSNERIHKALNALYLNPQNNFRVFLNGSLVYGGMDTDTNTHDTNNLFEELIGTSSGLNLDLPKFFELLTEMISKSDVLNQLLETQKLDLYDIEGAIHSYYDVISQTCPVCESISDKGLLEKFEKLHCLPIQKSIEIVRDYLVSATTKDCGLMLSFRPREGEALSLEKYGSVGIESVDQVYDYKVFSIDLDMKPLEKMVHYYNLDQKITNFYKQKYHKLLL
;
A
#
# COMPACT_ATOMS: atom_id res chain seq x y z
N MET A 1 -1.49 -3.45 12.60
CA MET A 1 -0.36 -3.67 13.54
C MET A 1 0.68 -2.55 13.52
N HIS A 2 1.32 -2.26 12.38
CA HIS A 2 2.42 -1.28 12.32
C HIS A 2 2.02 0.15 12.75
N GLN A 3 0.78 0.60 12.49
CA GLN A 3 0.24 1.89 12.95
C GLN A 3 0.42 2.07 14.48
N ALA A 4 0.14 1.04 15.29
CA ALA A 4 0.31 1.09 16.74
C ALA A 4 1.76 1.38 17.16
N LEU A 5 2.74 0.78 16.46
CA LEU A 5 4.16 1.03 16.72
C LEU A 5 4.59 2.44 16.27
N LYS A 6 4.10 2.91 15.11
CA LYS A 6 4.35 4.27 14.61
C LYS A 6 3.82 5.33 15.59
N LEU A 7 2.60 5.14 16.10
CA LEU A 7 2.00 6.03 17.09
C LEU A 7 2.82 6.07 18.37
N HIS A 8 3.22 4.91 18.89
CA HIS A 8 4.08 4.83 20.08
C HIS A 8 5.43 5.55 19.89
N LYS A 9 6.01 5.46 18.69
CA LYS A 9 7.24 6.17 18.31
C LYS A 9 7.03 7.65 17.96
N LYS A 10 5.81 8.18 18.07
CA LYS A 10 5.44 9.55 17.69
C LYS A 10 5.78 9.88 16.23
N GLN A 11 5.74 8.87 15.36
CA GLN A 11 5.94 9.05 13.90
C GLN A 11 4.65 9.46 13.19
N ILE A 12 3.51 9.29 13.87
CA ILE A 12 2.17 9.70 13.44
C ILE A 12 1.43 10.27 14.67
N LEU A 13 0.47 11.15 14.44
CA LEU A 13 -0.35 11.76 15.51
C LEU A 13 -1.47 10.82 15.97
N GLU A 14 -2.06 10.07 15.04
CA GLU A 14 -3.12 9.10 15.29
C GLU A 14 -3.02 7.90 14.34
N GLU A 15 -3.63 6.78 14.74
CA GLU A 15 -3.69 5.57 13.91
C GLU A 15 -4.68 5.80 12.75
N SER A 16 -4.24 5.58 11.51
CA SER A 16 -5.13 5.66 10.35
C SER A 16 -6.15 4.53 10.36
N ALA A 17 -7.40 4.84 10.03
CA ALA A 17 -8.47 3.87 9.81
C ALA A 17 -8.37 3.16 8.45
N TYR A 18 -7.40 3.54 7.60
CA TYR A 18 -7.17 2.90 6.31
C TYR A 18 -6.79 1.44 6.49
N ASP A 19 -7.59 0.56 5.89
CA ASP A 19 -7.32 -0.87 5.80
C ASP A 19 -6.98 -1.24 4.34
N PRO A 20 -5.73 -1.65 4.03
CA PRO A 20 -5.39 -2.16 2.71
C PRO A 20 -6.29 -3.31 2.24
N LEU A 21 -6.80 -4.15 3.14
CA LEU A 21 -7.70 -5.24 2.76
C LEU A 21 -9.03 -4.74 2.21
N ASP A 22 -9.47 -3.54 2.60
CA ASP A 22 -10.65 -2.89 2.04
C ASP A 22 -10.37 -2.38 0.61
N LEU A 23 -9.19 -1.81 0.35
CA LEU A 23 -8.78 -1.33 -0.97
C LEU A 23 -8.58 -2.47 -1.98
N PHE A 24 -7.96 -3.58 -1.56
CA PHE A 24 -7.70 -4.76 -2.41
C PHE A 24 -8.87 -5.76 -2.44
N SER A 25 -10.09 -5.35 -2.04
CA SER A 25 -11.22 -6.26 -1.83
C SER A 25 -12.08 -6.58 -3.04
N HIS A 26 -11.91 -5.83 -4.15
CA HIS A 26 -12.83 -5.80 -5.31
C HIS A 26 -14.28 -5.37 -5.01
N SER A 27 -14.55 -4.94 -3.77
CA SER A 27 -15.86 -4.43 -3.38
C SER A 27 -15.84 -2.91 -3.47
N ASN A 28 -16.66 -2.34 -4.36
CA ASN A 28 -16.77 -0.88 -4.50
C ASN A 28 -17.08 -0.20 -3.15
N GLU A 29 -17.92 -0.81 -2.30
CA GLU A 29 -18.24 -0.30 -0.96
C GLU A 29 -16.98 -0.24 -0.06
N ARG A 30 -16.19 -1.31 -0.02
CA ARG A 30 -14.97 -1.36 0.79
C ARG A 30 -13.87 -0.48 0.21
N ILE A 31 -13.73 -0.40 -1.11
CA ILE A 31 -12.81 0.54 -1.78
C ILE A 31 -13.16 1.97 -1.40
N HIS A 32 -14.44 2.35 -1.47
CA HIS A 32 -14.90 3.67 -1.06
C HIS A 32 -14.61 3.95 0.43
N LYS A 33 -14.81 2.96 1.31
CA LYS A 33 -14.43 3.06 2.73
C LYS A 33 -12.93 3.29 2.90
N ALA A 34 -12.09 2.57 2.16
CA ALA A 34 -10.63 2.75 2.19
C ALA A 34 -10.21 4.14 1.70
N LEU A 35 -10.80 4.63 0.60
CA LEU A 35 -10.58 5.98 0.08
C LEU A 35 -10.97 7.07 1.07
N ASN A 36 -12.12 6.92 1.73
CA ASN A 36 -12.55 7.85 2.76
C ASN A 36 -11.58 7.86 3.96
N ALA A 37 -11.08 6.69 4.37
CA ALA A 37 -10.09 6.60 5.44
C ALA A 37 -8.74 7.22 5.06
N LEU A 38 -8.32 7.06 3.80
CA LEU A 38 -7.14 7.72 3.22
C LEU A 38 -7.33 9.24 3.14
N TYR A 39 -8.53 9.72 2.85
CA TYR A 39 -8.84 11.15 2.90
C TYR A 39 -8.79 11.68 4.32
N LEU A 40 -9.42 11.03 5.30
CA LEU A 40 -9.42 11.54 6.68
C LEU A 40 -8.03 11.54 7.32
N ASN A 41 -7.20 10.55 6.96
CA ASN A 41 -5.86 10.36 7.52
C ASN A 41 -4.85 9.98 6.44
N PRO A 42 -4.42 10.94 5.59
CA PRO A 42 -3.58 10.65 4.42
C PRO A 42 -2.22 10.10 4.79
N GLN A 43 -1.62 10.59 5.89
CA GLN A 43 -0.24 10.27 6.27
C GLN A 43 0.68 10.35 5.04
N ASN A 44 1.41 9.28 4.72
CA ASN A 44 2.20 9.15 3.50
C ASN A 44 1.54 8.28 2.41
N ASN A 45 0.25 7.93 2.56
CA ASN A 45 -0.46 6.98 1.70
C ASN A 45 -1.37 7.63 0.65
N PHE A 46 -1.74 8.91 0.82
CA PHE A 46 -2.65 9.59 -0.09
C PHE A 46 -2.22 11.03 -0.35
N ARG A 47 -2.18 11.40 -1.63
CA ARG A 47 -1.84 12.75 -2.10
C ARG A 47 -2.69 13.09 -3.31
N VAL A 48 -3.09 14.35 -3.44
CA VAL A 48 -3.81 14.84 -4.60
C VAL A 48 -3.06 16.01 -5.22
N PHE A 49 -2.96 15.99 -6.54
CA PHE A 49 -2.32 17.02 -7.35
C PHE A 49 -3.32 17.59 -8.35
N LEU A 50 -3.34 18.92 -8.48
CA LEU A 50 -4.08 19.62 -9.52
C LEU A 50 -3.07 20.26 -10.48
N ASN A 51 -3.08 19.85 -11.74
CA ASN A 51 -2.15 20.36 -12.77
C ASN A 51 -0.67 20.29 -12.34
N GLY A 52 -0.30 19.24 -11.61
CA GLY A 52 1.08 19.02 -11.12
C GLY A 52 1.40 19.69 -9.78
N SER A 53 0.53 20.55 -9.26
CA SER A 53 0.69 21.18 -7.96
C SER A 53 0.03 20.34 -6.86
N LEU A 54 0.75 20.08 -5.76
CA LEU A 54 0.21 19.37 -4.60
C LEU A 54 -0.89 20.21 -3.94
N VAL A 55 -2.09 19.64 -3.82
CA VAL A 55 -3.26 20.30 -3.20
C VAL A 55 -3.76 19.57 -1.96
N TYR A 56 -3.33 18.32 -1.72
CA TYR A 56 -3.73 17.53 -0.55
C TYR A 56 -2.67 16.49 -0.15
N GLY A 57 -2.49 16.22 1.15
CA GLY A 57 -1.63 15.14 1.67
C GLY A 57 -0.12 15.44 1.74
N GLY A 58 0.25 16.71 1.91
CA GLY A 58 1.65 17.14 2.05
C GLY A 58 2.29 16.79 3.40
N MET A 59 3.62 16.61 3.40
CA MET A 59 4.38 16.28 4.61
C MET A 59 4.51 17.45 5.61
N ASP A 60 4.26 18.68 5.16
CA ASP A 60 4.48 19.93 5.91
C ASP A 60 3.19 20.59 6.40
N THR A 61 2.04 19.91 6.35
CA THR A 61 0.79 20.49 6.85
C THR A 61 0.70 20.33 8.37
N ASP A 62 1.53 21.10 9.09
CA ASP A 62 1.23 21.61 10.44
C ASP A 62 0.01 22.56 10.43
N THR A 63 -0.61 22.77 9.26
CA THR A 63 -1.86 23.51 9.07
C THR A 63 -3.04 22.69 9.56
N ASN A 64 -4.01 23.36 10.21
CA ASN A 64 -5.30 22.77 10.59
C ASN A 64 -5.86 21.92 9.43
N THR A 65 -6.02 20.62 9.67
CA THR A 65 -6.56 19.65 8.69
C THR A 65 -7.89 20.08 8.09
N HIS A 66 -8.66 20.86 8.84
CA HIS A 66 -9.93 21.42 8.40
C HIS A 66 -9.77 22.48 7.28
N ASP A 67 -8.75 23.33 7.33
CA ASP A 67 -8.51 24.36 6.31
C ASP A 67 -8.01 23.74 5.01
N THR A 68 -7.17 22.69 5.10
CA THR A 68 -6.70 21.94 3.94
C THR A 68 -7.80 21.13 3.26
N ASN A 69 -8.73 20.56 4.03
CA ASN A 69 -9.87 19.82 3.50
C ASN A 69 -10.83 20.77 2.75
N ASN A 70 -11.15 21.92 3.34
CA ASN A 70 -12.01 22.92 2.70
C ASN A 70 -11.42 23.43 1.38
N LEU A 71 -10.12 23.73 1.36
CA LEU A 71 -9.43 24.17 0.14
C LEU A 71 -9.43 23.07 -0.93
N PHE A 72 -9.19 21.82 -0.53
CA PHE A 72 -9.25 20.68 -1.45
C PHE A 72 -10.65 20.50 -2.06
N GLU A 73 -11.70 20.55 -1.24
CA GLU A 73 -13.09 20.44 -1.68
C GLU A 73 -13.49 21.58 -2.62
N GLU A 74 -13.04 22.82 -2.35
CA GLU A 74 -13.24 23.96 -3.25
C GLU A 74 -12.50 23.77 -4.58
N LEU A 75 -11.29 23.21 -4.53
CA LEU A 75 -10.46 22.94 -5.71
C LEU A 75 -11.06 21.87 -6.61
N ILE A 76 -11.54 20.75 -6.09
CA ILE A 76 -12.20 19.70 -6.92
C ILE A 76 -13.59 20.11 -7.39
N GLY A 77 -14.21 21.08 -6.72
CA GLY A 77 -15.49 21.66 -7.10
C GLY A 77 -15.38 22.66 -8.25
N THR A 78 -15.73 23.92 -7.97
CA THR A 78 -15.95 24.97 -8.97
C THR A 78 -14.68 25.52 -9.60
N SER A 79 -13.54 25.47 -8.91
CA SER A 79 -12.32 26.17 -9.33
C SER A 79 -11.38 25.37 -10.23
N SER A 80 -11.55 24.05 -10.35
CA SER A 80 -10.80 23.18 -11.30
C SER A 80 -11.51 22.92 -12.62
N GLY A 81 -12.77 23.32 -12.78
CA GLY A 81 -13.62 22.92 -13.91
C GLY A 81 -14.08 21.46 -13.87
N LEU A 82 -13.80 20.73 -12.78
CA LEU A 82 -14.24 19.34 -12.58
C LEU A 82 -15.67 19.25 -12.04
N ASN A 83 -16.11 20.24 -11.24
CA ASN A 83 -17.43 20.29 -10.60
C ASN A 83 -17.77 19.01 -9.81
N LEU A 84 -16.77 18.42 -9.15
CA LEU A 84 -16.93 17.24 -8.31
C LEU A 84 -17.11 17.67 -6.85
N ASP A 85 -18.07 17.05 -6.16
CA ASP A 85 -18.04 16.98 -4.70
C ASP A 85 -17.21 15.77 -4.26
N LEU A 86 -16.90 15.69 -2.97
CA LEU A 86 -16.07 14.63 -2.42
C LEU A 86 -16.66 13.21 -2.65
N PRO A 87 -17.97 12.96 -2.45
CA PRO A 87 -18.58 11.68 -2.82
C PRO A 87 -18.35 11.28 -4.29
N LYS A 88 -18.57 12.20 -5.23
CA LYS A 88 -18.38 11.93 -6.66
C LYS A 88 -16.92 11.74 -7.02
N PHE A 89 -16.00 12.44 -6.35
CA PHE A 89 -14.58 12.21 -6.51
C PHE A 89 -14.19 10.79 -6.07
N PHE A 90 -14.71 10.29 -4.96
CA PHE A 90 -14.45 8.90 -4.55
C PHE A 90 -15.16 7.87 -5.44
N GLU A 91 -16.34 8.19 -5.96
CA GLU A 91 -17.00 7.37 -7.00
C GLU A 91 -16.09 7.24 -8.23
N LEU A 92 -15.52 8.35 -8.72
CA LEU A 92 -14.57 8.36 -9.83
C LEU A 92 -13.35 7.48 -9.55
N LEU A 93 -12.70 7.67 -8.40
CA LEU A 93 -11.53 6.90 -8.01
C LEU A 93 -11.85 5.41 -7.92
N THR A 94 -12.98 5.05 -7.32
CA THR A 94 -13.44 3.67 -7.18
C THR A 94 -13.61 3.01 -8.54
N GLU A 95 -14.30 3.68 -9.46
CA GLU A 95 -14.51 3.16 -10.81
C GLU A 95 -13.21 3.03 -11.62
N MET A 96 -12.29 4.00 -11.51
CA MET A 96 -10.98 3.90 -12.16
C MET A 96 -10.16 2.73 -11.62
N ILE A 97 -10.15 2.53 -10.30
CA ILE A 97 -9.48 1.41 -9.64
C ILE A 97 -10.07 0.09 -10.16
N SER A 98 -11.39 -0.06 -10.09
CA SER A 98 -12.11 -1.28 -10.47
C SER A 98 -11.92 -1.63 -11.95
N LYS A 99 -11.91 -0.64 -12.87
CA LYS A 99 -11.73 -0.90 -14.31
C LYS A 99 -10.28 -1.11 -14.72
N SER A 100 -9.30 -0.60 -13.97
CA SER A 100 -7.88 -0.69 -14.35
C SER A 100 -7.23 -2.06 -14.13
N ASP A 101 -7.82 -2.92 -13.29
CA ASP A 101 -7.24 -4.20 -12.85
C ASP A 101 -5.86 -4.09 -12.16
N VAL A 102 -5.37 -2.87 -11.92
CA VAL A 102 -3.99 -2.62 -11.44
C VAL A 102 -3.75 -3.23 -10.05
N LEU A 103 -4.75 -3.15 -9.17
CA LEU A 103 -4.63 -3.68 -7.81
C LEU A 103 -4.53 -5.20 -7.81
N ASN A 104 -5.06 -5.88 -8.84
CA ASN A 104 -4.97 -7.33 -8.95
C ASN A 104 -3.58 -7.74 -9.37
N GLN A 105 -3.03 -7.06 -10.36
CA GLN A 105 -1.65 -7.28 -10.79
C GLN A 105 -0.66 -7.03 -9.64
N LEU A 106 -0.87 -5.95 -8.87
CA LEU A 106 -0.08 -5.68 -7.68
C LEU A 106 -0.27 -6.76 -6.61
N LEU A 107 -1.51 -7.17 -6.32
CA LEU A 107 -1.80 -8.17 -5.30
C LEU A 107 -1.18 -9.54 -5.62
N GLU A 108 -1.27 -10.00 -6.88
CA GLU A 108 -0.64 -11.25 -7.30
C GLU A 108 0.88 -11.18 -7.17
N THR A 109 1.48 -10.02 -7.42
CA THR A 109 2.92 -9.82 -7.21
C THR A 109 3.27 -9.81 -5.70
N GLN A 110 2.43 -9.20 -4.87
CA GLN A 110 2.62 -9.20 -3.42
C GLN A 110 2.52 -10.62 -2.83
N LYS A 111 1.67 -11.49 -3.40
CA LYS A 111 1.51 -12.90 -2.98
C LYS A 111 2.71 -13.80 -3.30
N LEU A 112 3.72 -13.31 -4.05
CA LEU A 112 4.99 -14.02 -4.22
C LEU A 112 5.72 -14.24 -2.88
N ASP A 113 5.43 -13.42 -1.87
CA ASP A 113 5.86 -13.66 -0.49
C ASP A 113 5.04 -14.78 0.17
N LEU A 114 5.40 -16.02 -0.15
CA LEU A 114 4.71 -17.24 0.33
C LEU A 114 5.12 -17.65 1.75
N TYR A 115 6.32 -17.27 2.18
CA TYR A 115 6.93 -17.75 3.41
C TYR A 115 6.91 -16.71 4.53
N ASP A 116 6.45 -15.50 4.23
CA ASP A 116 6.64 -14.30 5.05
C ASP A 116 8.14 -14.04 5.30
N ILE A 117 8.46 -12.90 5.91
CA ILE A 117 9.83 -12.60 6.30
C ILE A 117 10.37 -13.59 7.33
N GLU A 118 9.50 -14.14 8.19
CA GLU A 118 9.87 -15.16 9.18
C GLU A 118 10.40 -16.44 8.52
N GLY A 119 9.95 -16.80 7.31
CA GLY A 119 10.48 -17.93 6.57
C GLY A 119 11.59 -17.53 5.58
N ALA A 120 11.41 -16.45 4.83
CA ALA A 120 12.34 -16.03 3.79
C ALA A 120 13.74 -15.66 4.33
N ILE A 121 13.83 -15.23 5.60
CA ILE A 121 15.10 -14.92 6.25
C ILE A 121 16.04 -16.13 6.36
N HIS A 122 15.50 -17.36 6.44
CA HIS A 122 16.31 -18.59 6.50
C HIS A 122 17.01 -18.83 5.16
N SER A 123 16.25 -18.78 4.07
CA SER A 123 16.78 -18.86 2.71
C SER A 123 17.77 -17.74 2.40
N TYR A 124 17.60 -16.55 2.96
CA TYR A 124 18.58 -15.47 2.84
C TYR A 124 19.95 -15.86 3.41
N TYR A 125 20.00 -16.45 4.62
CA TYR A 125 21.27 -16.88 5.21
C TYR A 125 21.95 -18.01 4.41
N ASP A 126 21.16 -18.91 3.81
CA ASP A 126 21.68 -19.92 2.87
C ASP A 126 22.30 -19.26 1.63
N VAL A 127 21.60 -18.28 1.03
CA VAL A 127 22.04 -17.58 -0.18
C VAL A 127 23.36 -16.84 0.03
N ILE A 128 23.55 -16.21 1.19
CA ILE A 128 24.80 -15.51 1.52
C ILE A 128 25.87 -16.44 2.12
N SER A 129 25.58 -17.75 2.23
CA SER A 129 26.48 -18.76 2.79
C SER A 129 26.97 -18.44 4.22
N GLN A 130 26.06 -17.97 5.08
CA GLN A 130 26.34 -17.68 6.49
C GLN A 130 25.52 -18.58 7.41
N THR A 131 25.99 -18.79 8.63
CA THR A 131 25.20 -19.47 9.66
C THR A 131 23.94 -18.67 9.96
N CYS A 132 22.80 -19.36 10.15
CA CYS A 132 21.52 -18.70 10.40
C CYS A 132 21.36 -18.36 11.89
N PRO A 133 21.51 -17.08 12.31
CA PRO A 133 21.36 -16.69 13.72
C PRO A 133 19.91 -16.81 14.20
N VAL A 134 18.93 -16.86 13.29
CA VAL A 134 17.52 -17.03 13.65
C VAL A 134 17.30 -18.40 14.28
N CYS A 135 17.82 -19.47 13.66
CA CYS A 135 17.72 -20.83 14.18
C CYS A 135 18.38 -21.01 15.55
N GLU A 136 19.46 -20.28 15.83
CA GLU A 136 20.13 -20.32 17.15
C GLU A 136 19.26 -19.72 18.27
N SER A 137 18.35 -18.82 17.93
CA SER A 137 17.50 -18.09 18.88
C SER A 137 16.13 -18.74 19.14
N ILE A 138 15.76 -19.77 18.36
CA ILE A 138 14.44 -20.41 18.45
C ILE A 138 14.43 -21.48 19.56
N SER A 139 13.54 -21.32 20.53
CA SER A 139 13.30 -22.30 21.59
C SER A 139 12.16 -23.28 21.28
N ASP A 140 11.27 -22.92 20.34
CA ASP A 140 10.14 -23.76 19.92
C ASP A 140 10.61 -24.84 18.94
N LYS A 141 10.53 -26.11 19.37
CA LYS A 141 10.96 -27.26 18.57
C LYS A 141 10.17 -27.44 17.27
N GLY A 142 8.87 -27.12 17.27
CA GLY A 142 8.03 -27.28 16.08
C GLY A 142 8.36 -26.23 15.01
N LEU A 143 8.66 -24.99 15.43
CA LEU A 143 9.17 -23.96 14.53
C LEU A 143 10.57 -24.31 14.02
N LEU A 144 11.45 -24.81 14.89
CA LEU A 144 12.79 -25.24 14.49
C LEU A 144 12.72 -26.32 13.40
N GLU A 145 11.93 -27.38 13.59
CA GLU A 145 11.74 -28.43 12.58
C GLU A 145 11.17 -27.89 11.26
N LYS A 146 10.31 -26.86 11.31
CA LYS A 146 9.78 -26.20 10.11
C LYS A 146 10.87 -25.45 9.34
N PHE A 147 11.73 -24.72 10.04
CA PHE A 147 12.78 -23.91 9.42
C PHE A 147 14.01 -24.73 9.00
N GLU A 148 14.33 -25.81 9.70
CA GLU A 148 15.34 -26.79 9.25
C GLU A 148 15.01 -27.35 7.86
N LYS A 149 13.71 -27.59 7.58
CA LYS A 149 13.28 -28.02 6.23
C LYS A 149 13.57 -26.98 5.15
N LEU A 150 13.58 -25.69 5.47
CA LEU A 150 13.96 -24.65 4.52
C LEU A 150 15.47 -24.70 4.22
N HIS A 151 16.31 -24.95 5.23
CA HIS A 151 17.75 -25.13 5.06
C HIS A 151 18.13 -26.41 4.30
N CYS A 152 17.24 -27.40 4.23
CA CYS A 152 17.41 -28.59 3.40
C CYS A 152 17.05 -28.39 1.93
N LEU A 153 16.52 -27.22 1.53
CA LEU A 153 16.17 -26.95 0.15
C LEU A 153 17.42 -26.83 -0.74
N PRO A 154 17.32 -27.19 -2.03
CA PRO A 154 18.37 -26.85 -2.99
C PRO A 154 18.60 -25.34 -3.03
N ILE A 155 19.86 -24.91 -3.15
CA ILE A 155 20.24 -23.50 -3.18
C ILE A 155 19.44 -22.66 -4.19
N GLN A 156 19.12 -23.25 -5.35
CA GLN A 156 18.30 -22.60 -6.38
C GLN A 156 16.93 -22.20 -5.84
N LYS A 157 16.34 -23.02 -4.96
CA LYS A 157 15.04 -22.74 -4.37
C LYS A 157 15.14 -21.68 -3.27
N SER A 158 16.22 -21.64 -2.50
CA SER A 158 16.49 -20.54 -1.58
C SER A 158 16.66 -19.20 -2.31
N ILE A 159 17.34 -19.20 -3.48
CA ILE A 159 17.45 -18.01 -4.35
C ILE A 159 16.07 -17.55 -4.84
N GLU A 160 15.22 -18.47 -5.28
CA GLU A 160 13.86 -18.15 -5.72
C GLU A 160 13.02 -17.54 -4.60
N ILE A 161 13.06 -18.11 -3.39
CA ILE A 161 12.34 -17.60 -2.22
C ILE A 161 12.76 -16.16 -1.92
N VAL A 162 14.07 -15.90 -1.88
CA VAL A 162 14.61 -14.56 -1.59
C VAL A 162 14.25 -13.56 -2.69
N ARG A 163 14.41 -13.96 -3.96
CA ARG A 163 14.05 -13.12 -5.12
C ARG A 163 12.57 -12.75 -5.06
N ASP A 164 11.69 -13.74 -4.89
CA ASP A 164 10.25 -13.58 -4.90
C ASP A 164 9.79 -12.71 -3.70
N TYR A 165 10.42 -12.88 -2.54
CA TYR A 165 10.23 -11.98 -1.40
C TYR A 165 10.62 -10.53 -1.72
N LEU A 166 11.78 -10.28 -2.34
CA LEU A 166 12.23 -8.92 -2.66
C LEU A 166 11.35 -8.26 -3.73
N VAL A 167 10.86 -9.03 -4.71
CA VAL A 167 9.87 -8.58 -5.69
C VAL A 167 8.58 -8.18 -4.97
N SER A 168 8.06 -9.05 -4.09
CA SER A 168 6.88 -8.74 -3.27
C SER A 168 7.09 -7.48 -2.42
N ALA A 169 8.21 -7.39 -1.70
CA ALA A 169 8.56 -6.24 -0.87
C ALA A 169 8.68 -4.93 -1.68
N THR A 170 9.10 -5.01 -2.94
CA THR A 170 9.09 -3.87 -3.87
C THR A 170 7.66 -3.42 -4.14
N THR A 171 6.75 -4.35 -4.46
CA THR A 171 5.34 -4.04 -4.73
C THR A 171 4.49 -3.69 -3.49
N LYS A 172 4.92 -4.08 -2.29
CA LYS A 172 4.29 -3.65 -1.02
C LYS A 172 4.64 -2.20 -0.66
N ASP A 173 5.69 -1.64 -1.26
CA ASP A 173 6.23 -0.30 -0.96
C ASP A 173 6.21 0.64 -2.19
N CYS A 174 5.51 0.25 -3.26
CA CYS A 174 5.35 1.07 -4.46
C CYS A 174 4.18 2.06 -4.32
N GLY A 175 4.20 3.13 -5.11
CA GLY A 175 3.08 4.05 -5.22
C GLY A 175 2.17 3.74 -6.40
N LEU A 176 0.90 4.13 -6.31
CA LEU A 176 -0.05 4.11 -7.43
C LEU A 176 -0.48 5.54 -7.75
N MET A 177 -0.29 5.97 -9.00
CA MET A 177 -0.69 7.27 -9.48
C MET A 177 -1.84 7.13 -10.47
N LEU A 178 -3.01 7.66 -10.09
CA LEU A 178 -4.17 7.78 -10.96
C LEU A 178 -4.23 9.20 -11.50
N SER A 179 -4.21 9.35 -12.81
CA SER A 179 -4.33 10.64 -13.48
C SER A 179 -5.59 10.63 -14.33
N PHE A 180 -6.41 11.66 -14.21
CA PHE A 180 -7.66 11.75 -14.96
C PHE A 180 -7.89 13.18 -15.45
N ARG A 181 -8.73 13.31 -16.47
CA ARG A 181 -9.22 14.59 -17.00
C ARG A 181 -10.65 14.43 -17.50
N PRO A 182 -11.50 15.46 -17.42
CA PRO A 182 -12.80 15.43 -18.06
C PRO A 182 -12.62 15.34 -19.58
N ARG A 183 -13.48 14.56 -20.23
CA ARG A 183 -13.54 14.49 -21.70
C ARG A 183 -14.33 15.68 -22.23
N GLU A 184 -13.73 16.42 -23.15
CA GLU A 184 -14.39 17.52 -23.86
C GLU A 184 -15.14 17.00 -25.09
N GLY A 185 -16.47 17.13 -25.08
CA GLY A 185 -17.34 16.84 -26.23
C GLY A 185 -17.34 15.39 -26.72
N GLU A 186 -17.66 15.19 -28.01
CA GLU A 186 -17.69 13.87 -28.68
C GLU A 186 -16.30 13.32 -29.03
N ALA A 187 -15.22 13.83 -28.42
CA ALA A 187 -13.88 13.37 -28.69
C ALA A 187 -13.78 11.86 -28.41
N LEU A 188 -13.45 11.08 -29.44
CA LEU A 188 -13.24 9.63 -29.29
C LEU A 188 -12.13 9.38 -28.26
N SER A 189 -12.34 8.39 -27.40
CA SER A 189 -11.28 7.91 -26.51
C SER A 189 -10.08 7.53 -27.35
N LEU A 190 -8.94 8.18 -27.13
CA LEU A 190 -7.67 7.70 -27.65
C LEU A 190 -7.45 6.29 -27.10
N GLU A 191 -7.17 5.29 -27.94
CA GLU A 191 -6.99 3.86 -27.56
C GLU A 191 -5.99 3.64 -26.41
N LYS A 192 -5.14 4.64 -26.12
CA LYS A 192 -4.11 4.63 -25.08
C LYS A 192 -4.62 5.01 -23.68
N TYR A 193 -5.89 5.36 -23.51
CA TYR A 193 -6.48 5.81 -22.24
C TYR A 193 -7.65 4.92 -21.85
N GLY A 194 -7.76 4.62 -20.55
CA GLY A 194 -9.00 4.09 -20.01
C GLY A 194 -10.05 5.20 -19.97
N SER A 195 -11.33 4.82 -19.94
CA SER A 195 -12.42 5.78 -19.75
C SER A 195 -13.44 5.31 -18.73
N VAL A 196 -13.85 6.22 -17.85
CA VAL A 196 -14.89 6.00 -16.85
C VAL A 196 -15.97 7.06 -17.02
N GLY A 197 -17.23 6.64 -17.06
CA GLY A 197 -18.37 7.53 -16.92
C GLY A 197 -18.82 7.53 -15.47
N ILE A 198 -19.10 8.71 -14.92
CA ILE A 198 -19.77 8.83 -13.63
C ILE A 198 -21.21 9.25 -13.91
N GLU A 199 -22.17 8.37 -13.64
CA GLU A 199 -23.59 8.62 -13.91
C GLU A 199 -24.12 9.82 -13.12
N SER A 200 -23.64 10.04 -11.90
CA SER A 200 -24.09 11.10 -11.01
C SER A 200 -23.76 12.53 -11.49
N VAL A 201 -22.87 12.68 -12.48
CA VAL A 201 -22.51 13.97 -13.10
C VAL A 201 -22.66 13.99 -14.62
N ASP A 202 -23.14 12.90 -15.22
CA ASP A 202 -23.26 12.74 -16.67
C ASP A 202 -21.96 13.16 -17.42
N GLN A 203 -20.82 12.79 -16.84
CA GLN A 203 -19.49 13.20 -17.32
C GLN A 203 -18.59 11.99 -17.49
N VAL A 204 -17.87 11.96 -18.61
CA VAL A 204 -16.85 10.96 -18.91
C VAL A 204 -15.47 11.52 -18.61
N TYR A 205 -14.63 10.69 -17.99
CA TYR A 205 -13.24 10.98 -17.67
C TYR A 205 -12.32 10.03 -18.42
N ASP A 206 -11.31 10.58 -19.08
CA ASP A 206 -10.15 9.81 -19.55
C ASP A 206 -9.20 9.63 -18.37
N TYR A 207 -8.64 8.43 -18.20
CA TYR A 207 -7.69 8.17 -17.13
C TYR A 207 -6.51 7.31 -17.55
N LYS A 208 -5.45 7.40 -16.75
CA LYS A 208 -4.28 6.54 -16.76
C LYS A 208 -3.92 6.15 -15.34
N VAL A 209 -3.34 4.97 -15.22
CA VAL A 209 -2.86 4.42 -13.96
C VAL A 209 -1.40 4.04 -14.14
N PHE A 210 -0.56 4.46 -13.20
CA PHE A 210 0.87 4.18 -13.22
C PHE A 210 1.32 3.67 -11.85
N SER A 211 2.13 2.62 -11.84
CA SER A 211 2.91 2.24 -10.66
C SER A 211 4.22 3.02 -10.65
N ILE A 212 4.56 3.58 -9.50
CA ILE A 212 5.79 4.36 -9.27
C ILE A 212 6.60 3.73 -8.13
N ASP A 213 7.87 4.11 -8.01
CA ASP A 213 8.80 3.62 -6.97
C ASP A 213 9.01 2.09 -6.98
N LEU A 214 9.21 1.52 -8.18
CA LEU A 214 9.45 0.09 -8.42
C LEU A 214 10.94 -0.31 -8.38
N ASP A 215 11.78 0.49 -7.72
CA ASP A 215 13.18 0.15 -7.53
C ASP A 215 13.33 -1.08 -6.64
N MET A 216 14.04 -2.10 -7.14
CA MET A 216 14.19 -3.37 -6.44
C MET A 216 14.83 -3.17 -5.06
N LYS A 217 14.22 -3.77 -4.03
CA LYS A 217 14.77 -3.69 -2.67
C LYS A 217 16.14 -4.38 -2.59
N PRO A 218 17.15 -3.75 -1.96
CA PRO A 218 18.46 -4.37 -1.77
C PRO A 218 18.38 -5.64 -0.94
N LEU A 219 19.22 -6.63 -1.27
CA LEU A 219 19.27 -7.92 -0.60
C LEU A 219 19.56 -7.80 0.90
N GLU A 220 20.40 -6.83 1.28
CA GLU A 220 20.82 -6.59 2.66
C GLU A 220 19.65 -6.12 3.56
N LYS A 221 18.55 -5.62 2.96
CA LYS A 221 17.36 -5.23 3.71
C LYS A 221 16.60 -6.41 4.32
N MET A 222 16.86 -7.66 3.90
CA MET A 222 16.22 -8.85 4.50
C MET A 222 16.34 -8.88 6.03
N VAL A 223 17.54 -8.64 6.56
CA VAL A 223 17.78 -8.59 8.01
C VAL A 223 17.02 -7.43 8.66
N HIS A 224 16.95 -6.28 7.98
CA HIS A 224 16.16 -5.14 8.46
C HIS A 224 14.67 -5.47 8.54
N TYR A 225 14.11 -6.07 7.48
CA TYR A 225 12.70 -6.45 7.41
C TYR A 225 12.35 -7.45 8.50
N TYR A 226 13.18 -8.47 8.72
CA TYR A 226 12.98 -9.44 9.81
C TYR A 226 12.95 -8.74 11.17
N ASN A 227 13.95 -7.91 11.46
CA ASN A 227 14.01 -7.18 12.73
C ASN A 227 12.85 -6.19 12.92
N LEU A 228 12.38 -5.56 11.85
CA LEU A 228 11.24 -4.66 11.90
C LEU A 228 9.95 -5.42 12.17
N ASP A 229 9.73 -6.54 11.50
CA ASP A 229 8.58 -7.41 11.71
C ASP A 229 8.51 -7.91 13.16
N GLN A 230 9.61 -8.46 13.69
CA GLN A 230 9.69 -8.90 15.08
C GLN A 230 9.39 -7.75 16.07
N LYS A 231 9.79 -6.52 15.77
CA LYS A 231 9.43 -5.36 16.60
C LYS A 231 7.94 -5.03 16.53
N ILE A 232 7.34 -5.09 15.33
CA ILE A 232 5.91 -4.81 15.11
C ILE A 232 5.06 -5.86 15.82
N THR A 233 5.32 -7.14 15.59
CA THR A 233 4.51 -8.24 16.13
C THR A 233 4.63 -8.32 17.65
N ASN A 234 5.83 -8.19 18.21
CA ASN A 234 6.03 -8.19 19.66
C ASN A 234 5.36 -6.99 20.34
N PHE A 235 5.50 -5.79 19.78
CA PHE A 235 4.84 -4.60 20.33
C PHE A 235 3.31 -4.76 20.30
N TYR A 236 2.77 -5.22 19.17
CA TYR A 236 1.33 -5.41 19.02
C TYR A 236 0.78 -6.45 20.00
N LYS A 237 1.46 -7.61 20.13
CA LYS A 237 1.13 -8.63 21.12
C LYS A 237 1.14 -8.04 22.53
N GLN A 238 2.19 -7.31 22.93
CA GLN A 238 2.25 -6.73 24.28
C GLN A 238 1.17 -5.68 24.57
N LYS A 239 0.86 -4.83 23.58
CA LYS A 239 -0.15 -3.77 23.72
C LYS A 239 -1.56 -4.36 23.89
N TYR A 240 -1.91 -5.42 23.15
CA TYR A 240 -3.27 -5.95 23.10
C TYR A 240 -3.49 -7.26 23.87
N HIS A 241 -2.45 -8.00 24.25
CA HIS A 241 -2.57 -9.16 25.15
C HIS A 241 -2.80 -8.72 26.61
N LYS A 242 -2.49 -7.46 26.97
CA LYS A 242 -2.87 -6.82 28.25
C LYS A 242 -4.32 -6.34 28.31
N LEU A 243 -5.08 -6.39 27.21
CA LEU A 243 -6.50 -5.99 27.16
C LEU A 243 -7.46 -7.17 27.32
N LEU A 244 -6.94 -8.40 27.46
CA LEU A 244 -7.70 -9.65 27.60
C LEU A 244 -7.50 -10.34 28.96
N LEU A 245 -6.83 -9.68 29.92
CA LEU A 245 -6.69 -10.05 31.33
C LEU A 245 -7.11 -8.84 32.18
#